data_AF-A0A7K1E2G9-F1
#
_entry.id   AF-A0A7K1E2G9-F1
#
_cell.length_a   1.000
_cell.length_b   1.000
_cell.length_c   1.000
_cell.angle_alpha   90.00
_cell.angle_beta   90.00
_cell.angle_gamma   90.00
#
_symmetry.space_group_name_H-M   'P 1'
#
loop_
_entity.id
_entity.type
_entity.pdbx_description
1 polymer ?
#
loop_
_entity_poly.entity_id
_entity_poly.type
_entity_poly.pdbx_seq_one_letter_code
_entity_poly.pdbx_strand_id
1 'polypeptide(L)'
;MTQALSKISEAGLSIWLDDLSRERFQGSLQEMIDTRHVVGVTTNPAIFSAAISRSDLYDHDLQALGRKGLSPAEAIRELTIGDVRNASHLFTPIFEKSQGVDGRISIEVDPELARETSATIQEGLSLWQEVNRPNVLIKVPATHEGLAAIEELTYQGISVNVTLIFTASRYDLVIDSYFRGLERRLQEGLSIKEIHSVASFFVSRIDTEIDARLRSRSSDGEEHLFADLRGRAGVAN
;
A
#
# COMPACT_ATOMS: atom_id res chain seq x y z
N MET A 1 -14.27 -16.64 -12.19
CA MET A 1 -13.40 -15.59 -11.62
C MET A 1 -11.94 -15.85 -11.99
N THR A 2 -11.39 -17.04 -11.72
CA THR A 2 -10.00 -17.41 -12.07
C THR A 2 -9.60 -17.16 -13.52
N GLN A 3 -10.45 -17.49 -14.50
CA GLN A 3 -10.14 -17.25 -15.91
C GLN A 3 -9.97 -15.76 -16.27
N ALA A 4 -10.71 -14.87 -15.60
CA ALA A 4 -10.56 -13.43 -15.83
C ALA A 4 -9.25 -12.91 -15.23
N LEU A 5 -8.89 -13.39 -14.03
CA LEU A 5 -7.63 -13.06 -13.37
C LEU A 5 -6.42 -13.59 -14.16
N SER A 6 -6.52 -14.79 -14.73
CA SER A 6 -5.50 -15.33 -15.65
C SER A 6 -5.26 -14.40 -16.83
N LYS A 7 -6.34 -13.96 -17.50
CA LYS A 7 -6.24 -13.03 -18.65
C LYS A 7 -5.61 -11.69 -18.29
N ILE A 8 -5.90 -11.15 -17.10
CA ILE A 8 -5.29 -9.91 -16.60
C ILE A 8 -3.79 -10.11 -16.36
N SER A 9 -3.42 -11.21 -15.70
CA SER A 9 -2.01 -11.56 -15.44
C SER A 9 -1.23 -11.80 -16.75
N GLU A 10 -1.83 -12.51 -17.70
CA GLU A 10 -1.27 -12.74 -19.04
C GLU A 10 -1.10 -11.45 -19.86
N ALA A 11 -1.93 -10.43 -19.59
CA ALA A 11 -1.79 -9.10 -20.18
C ALA A 11 -0.68 -8.26 -19.54
N GLY A 12 0.06 -8.80 -18.55
CA GLY A 12 1.18 -8.14 -17.89
C GLY A 12 0.78 -7.29 -16.67
N LEU A 13 -0.45 -7.44 -16.17
CA LEU A 13 -0.90 -6.73 -14.97
C LEU A 13 -0.81 -7.63 -13.73
N SER A 14 -0.05 -7.18 -12.74
CA SER A 14 0.07 -7.85 -11.45
C SER A 14 -1.19 -7.65 -10.61
N ILE A 15 -1.70 -8.74 -10.03
CA ILE A 15 -2.90 -8.72 -9.18
C ILE A 15 -2.46 -8.78 -7.73
N TRP A 16 -2.71 -7.71 -6.98
CA TRP A 16 -2.42 -7.65 -5.55
C TRP A 16 -3.71 -7.67 -4.75
N LEU A 17 -3.65 -8.24 -3.56
CA LEU A 17 -4.77 -8.26 -2.63
C LEU A 17 -4.72 -7.04 -1.71
N ASP A 18 -5.81 -6.26 -1.65
CA ASP A 18 -5.95 -5.13 -0.73
C ASP A 18 -6.58 -5.54 0.61
N ASP A 19 -5.97 -6.54 1.25
CA ASP A 19 -6.35 -7.03 2.57
C ASP A 19 -5.27 -7.94 3.17
N LEU A 20 -4.97 -7.78 4.46
CA LEU A 20 -4.16 -8.70 5.23
C LEU A 20 -4.67 -8.80 6.67
N SER A 21 -4.99 -10.02 7.08
CA SER A 21 -5.25 -10.38 8.46
C SER A 21 -4.49 -11.64 8.81
N ARG A 22 -4.31 -11.89 10.12
CA ARG A 22 -3.74 -13.14 10.61
C ARG A 22 -4.47 -14.38 10.13
N GLU A 23 -5.80 -14.37 10.19
CA GLU A 23 -6.64 -15.44 9.63
C GLU A 23 -6.35 -15.67 8.15
N ARG A 24 -6.17 -14.59 7.40
CA ARG A 24 -5.97 -14.66 5.96
C ARG A 24 -4.62 -15.30 5.62
N PHE A 25 -3.52 -14.82 6.20
CA PHE A 25 -2.19 -15.36 5.85
C PHE A 25 -1.94 -16.76 6.44
N GLN A 26 -2.58 -17.11 7.56
CA GLN A 26 -2.52 -18.47 8.10
C GLN A 26 -3.45 -19.45 7.39
N GLY A 27 -4.40 -18.95 6.60
CA GLY A 27 -5.38 -19.77 5.88
C GLY A 27 -5.36 -19.51 4.38
N SER A 28 -6.30 -18.71 3.90
CA SER A 28 -6.64 -18.62 2.48
C SER A 28 -5.59 -17.97 1.56
N LEU A 29 -4.58 -17.27 2.09
CA LEU A 29 -3.67 -16.48 1.25
C LEU A 29 -2.83 -17.34 0.31
N GLN A 30 -2.36 -18.51 0.76
CA GLN A 30 -1.62 -19.44 -0.11
C GLN A 30 -2.49 -19.93 -1.27
N GLU A 31 -3.76 -20.28 -0.99
CA GLU A 31 -4.70 -20.68 -2.05
C GLU A 31 -4.93 -19.54 -3.06
N MET A 32 -4.99 -18.28 -2.60
CA MET A 32 -5.13 -17.12 -3.49
C MET A 32 -3.89 -16.91 -4.38
N ILE A 33 -2.70 -17.14 -3.84
CA ILE A 33 -1.46 -17.13 -4.61
C ILE A 33 -1.51 -18.21 -5.70
N ASP A 34 -1.86 -19.45 -5.31
CA ASP A 34 -1.79 -20.62 -6.19
C ASP A 34 -2.89 -20.63 -7.26
N THR A 35 -4.09 -20.14 -6.92
CA THR A 35 -5.30 -20.34 -7.75
C THR A 35 -5.92 -19.04 -8.27
N ARG A 36 -5.51 -17.88 -7.77
CA ARG A 36 -6.10 -16.58 -8.14
C ARG A 36 -5.08 -15.57 -8.66
N HIS A 37 -3.85 -16.01 -8.96
CA HIS A 37 -2.79 -15.17 -9.51
C HIS A 37 -2.42 -13.97 -8.61
N VAL A 38 -2.64 -14.08 -7.30
CA VAL A 38 -2.25 -13.01 -6.35
C VAL A 38 -0.74 -13.02 -6.21
N VAL A 39 -0.12 -11.87 -6.47
CA VAL A 39 1.35 -11.72 -6.47
C VAL A 39 1.86 -10.63 -5.53
N GLY A 40 0.98 -10.03 -4.73
CA GLY A 40 1.35 -9.07 -3.70
C GLY A 40 0.19 -8.73 -2.78
N VAL A 41 0.46 -8.01 -1.71
CA VAL A 41 -0.55 -7.61 -0.71
C VAL A 41 -0.31 -6.18 -0.25
N THR A 42 -1.40 -5.42 -0.08
CA THR A 42 -1.38 -4.13 0.60
C THR A 42 -2.10 -4.21 1.93
N THR A 43 -1.61 -3.41 2.88
CA THR A 43 -2.25 -3.20 4.17
C THR A 43 -2.57 -1.72 4.37
N ASN A 44 -3.41 -1.44 5.36
CA ASN A 44 -3.63 -0.12 5.89
C ASN A 44 -4.09 -0.23 7.36
N PRO A 45 -4.01 0.85 8.15
CA PRO A 45 -4.38 0.82 9.57
C PRO A 45 -5.84 0.39 9.84
N ALA A 46 -6.77 0.73 8.95
CA ALA A 46 -8.18 0.36 9.12
C ALA A 46 -8.41 -1.15 8.96
N ILE A 47 -7.73 -1.78 8.00
CA ILE A 47 -7.73 -3.25 7.80
C ILE A 47 -7.23 -3.96 9.06
N PHE A 48 -6.08 -3.54 9.60
CA PHE A 48 -5.53 -4.14 10.81
C PHE A 48 -6.38 -3.90 12.04
N SER A 49 -6.87 -2.66 12.23
CA SER A 49 -7.78 -2.35 13.35
C SER A 49 -9.02 -3.25 13.33
N ALA A 50 -9.64 -3.44 12.16
CA ALA A 50 -10.78 -4.33 12.01
C ALA A 50 -10.42 -5.80 12.23
N ALA A 51 -9.27 -6.26 11.74
CA ALA A 51 -8.81 -7.64 11.90
C ALA A 51 -8.50 -7.98 13.37
N ILE A 52 -7.77 -7.10 14.06
CA ILE A 52 -7.40 -7.27 15.48
C ILE A 52 -8.65 -7.26 16.36
N SER A 53 -9.60 -6.36 16.10
CA SER A 53 -10.80 -6.22 16.94
C SER A 53 -11.82 -7.36 16.78
N ARG A 54 -11.68 -8.21 15.76
CA ARG A 54 -12.69 -9.22 15.39
C ARG A 54 -12.19 -10.66 15.45
N SER A 55 -10.94 -10.89 15.84
CA SER A 55 -10.30 -12.20 15.81
C SER A 55 -9.66 -12.52 17.16
N ASP A 56 -9.92 -13.72 17.66
CA ASP A 56 -9.32 -14.27 18.88
C ASP A 56 -7.85 -14.68 18.69
N LEU A 57 -7.37 -14.73 17.44
CA LEU A 57 -5.98 -15.04 17.10
C LEU A 57 -4.95 -14.04 17.64
N TYR A 58 -5.40 -12.86 18.09
CA TYR A 58 -4.53 -11.83 18.68
C TYR A 58 -4.55 -11.83 20.22
N ASP A 59 -5.46 -12.56 20.87
CA ASP A 59 -5.70 -12.46 22.31
C ASP A 59 -4.45 -12.77 23.14
N HIS A 60 -3.73 -13.83 22.78
CA HIS A 60 -2.50 -14.23 23.47
C HIS A 60 -1.43 -13.14 23.38
N ASP A 61 -1.23 -12.57 22.19
CA ASP A 61 -0.21 -11.55 21.96
C ASP A 61 -0.61 -10.24 22.62
N LEU A 62 -1.88 -9.83 22.54
CA LEU A 62 -2.41 -8.65 23.22
C LEU A 62 -2.23 -8.74 24.74
N GLN A 63 -2.48 -9.91 25.34
CA GLN A 63 -2.21 -10.13 26.77
C GLN A 63 -0.72 -10.03 27.09
N ALA A 64 0.16 -10.60 26.25
CA ALA A 64 1.60 -10.53 26.45
C ALA A 64 2.13 -9.09 26.32
N LEU A 65 1.63 -8.33 25.35
CA LEU A 65 1.99 -6.92 25.12
C LEU A 65 1.45 -6.03 26.24
N GLY A 66 0.24 -6.29 26.73
CA GLY A 66 -0.33 -5.61 27.90
C GLY A 66 0.50 -5.84 29.17
N ARG A 67 1.01 -7.05 29.40
CA ARG A 67 1.94 -7.34 30.52
C ARG A 67 3.28 -6.62 30.41
N LYS A 68 3.73 -6.28 29.20
CA LYS A 68 4.91 -5.47 28.95
C LYS A 68 4.64 -3.96 29.15
N GLY A 69 3.39 -3.55 29.36
CA GLY A 69 3.01 -2.15 29.58
C GLY A 69 2.98 -1.29 28.31
N LEU A 70 2.92 -1.90 27.13
CA LEU A 70 2.82 -1.16 25.87
C LEU A 70 1.48 -0.43 25.77
N SER A 71 1.52 0.76 25.19
CA SER A 71 0.32 1.49 24.77
C SER A 71 -0.45 0.74 23.67
N PRO A 72 -1.74 1.05 23.44
CA PRO A 72 -2.50 0.46 22.35
C PRO A 72 -1.87 0.67 20.97
N ALA A 73 -1.28 1.85 20.72
CA ALA A 73 -0.61 2.15 19.44
C ALA A 73 0.63 1.28 19.25
N GLU A 74 1.48 1.16 20.28
CA GLU A 74 2.67 0.29 20.25
C GLU A 74 2.28 -1.19 20.07
N ALA A 75 1.21 -1.65 20.73
CA ALA A 75 0.73 -3.02 20.59
C ALA A 75 0.23 -3.30 19.16
N ILE A 76 -0.57 -2.39 18.58
CA ILE A 76 -1.05 -2.52 17.20
C ILE A 76 0.11 -2.52 16.21
N ARG A 77 1.11 -1.63 16.42
CA ARG A 77 2.33 -1.58 15.62
C ARG A 77 3.08 -2.91 15.66
N GLU A 78 3.35 -3.44 16.86
CA GLU A 78 4.08 -4.70 17.04
C GLU A 78 3.36 -5.88 16.35
N LEU A 79 2.04 -5.96 16.50
CA LEU A 79 1.22 -6.99 15.85
C LEU A 79 1.27 -6.87 14.32
N THR A 80 1.12 -5.64 13.81
CA THR A 80 1.14 -5.33 12.37
C THR A 80 2.49 -5.69 11.75
N ILE A 81 3.59 -5.29 12.39
CA ILE A 81 4.95 -5.64 11.97
C ILE A 81 5.12 -7.17 11.96
N GLY A 82 4.69 -7.85 13.03
CA GLY A 82 4.76 -9.30 13.14
C GLY A 82 4.01 -10.02 12.01
N ASP A 83 2.77 -9.60 11.74
CA ASP A 83 1.94 -10.19 10.70
C ASP A 83 2.49 -9.94 9.30
N VAL A 84 2.94 -8.72 9.00
CA VAL A 84 3.59 -8.41 7.71
C VAL A 84 4.88 -9.22 7.55
N ARG A 85 5.71 -9.31 8.60
CA ARG A 85 6.95 -10.09 8.58
C ARG A 85 6.66 -11.58 8.32
N ASN A 86 5.62 -12.13 8.93
CA ASN A 86 5.24 -13.53 8.76
C ASN A 86 4.64 -13.80 7.37
N ALA A 87 3.73 -12.93 6.92
CA ALA A 87 3.10 -13.06 5.61
C ALA A 87 4.10 -12.86 4.45
N SER A 88 5.16 -12.06 4.64
CA SER A 88 6.17 -11.78 3.61
C SER A 88 6.82 -13.05 3.04
N HIS A 89 6.95 -14.11 3.83
CA HIS A 89 7.61 -15.35 3.42
C HIS A 89 6.83 -16.09 2.31
N LEU A 90 5.50 -16.03 2.34
CA LEU A 90 4.64 -16.65 1.34
C LEU A 90 4.90 -16.10 -0.07
N PHE A 91 5.42 -14.88 -0.15
CA PHE A 91 5.70 -14.19 -1.41
C PHE A 91 7.17 -14.27 -1.84
N THR A 92 8.06 -14.86 -1.05
CA THR A 92 9.50 -14.98 -1.39
C THR A 92 9.73 -15.62 -2.77
N PRO A 93 9.08 -16.74 -3.15
CA PRO A 93 9.31 -17.34 -4.47
C PRO A 93 8.90 -16.42 -5.63
N ILE A 94 7.83 -15.64 -5.45
CA ILE A 94 7.36 -14.68 -6.46
C ILE A 94 8.32 -13.49 -6.54
N PHE A 95 8.78 -12.99 -5.39
CA PHE A 95 9.75 -11.91 -5.30
C PHE A 95 11.05 -12.26 -6.04
N GLU A 96 11.59 -13.45 -5.82
CA GLU A 96 12.81 -13.92 -6.50
C GLU A 96 12.59 -14.10 -8.00
N LYS A 97 11.50 -14.78 -8.40
CA LYS A 97 11.18 -15.04 -9.81
C LYS A 97 10.95 -13.76 -10.61
N SER A 98 10.33 -12.76 -9.99
CA SER A 98 10.02 -11.46 -10.60
C SER A 98 11.16 -10.45 -10.47
N GLN A 99 12.31 -10.85 -9.94
CA GLN A 99 13.46 -9.95 -9.68
C GLN A 99 13.08 -8.74 -8.82
N GLY A 100 12.16 -8.93 -7.90
CA GLY A 100 11.66 -7.89 -7.01
C GLY A 100 10.55 -7.02 -7.58
N VAL A 101 10.03 -7.26 -8.79
CA VAL A 101 8.88 -6.49 -9.27
C VAL A 101 7.62 -6.84 -8.45
N ASP A 102 7.37 -8.12 -8.27
CA ASP A 102 6.24 -8.67 -7.52
C ASP A 102 6.70 -9.36 -6.22
N GLY A 103 5.79 -10.11 -5.59
CA GLY A 103 6.01 -10.74 -4.30
C GLY A 103 6.10 -9.74 -3.17
N ARG A 104 5.49 -8.55 -3.36
CA ARG A 104 5.61 -7.41 -2.46
C ARG A 104 4.50 -7.39 -1.42
N ILE A 105 4.85 -6.91 -0.23
CA ILE A 105 3.89 -6.67 0.85
C ILE A 105 4.08 -5.25 1.39
N SER A 106 3.00 -4.47 1.46
CA SER A 106 3.06 -3.08 1.91
C SER A 106 2.66 -2.93 3.38
N ILE A 107 3.43 -2.14 4.14
CA ILE A 107 3.09 -1.69 5.51
C ILE A 107 3.07 -0.16 5.54
N GLU A 108 2.01 0.43 6.10
CA GLU A 108 1.79 1.88 6.08
C GLU A 108 2.37 2.56 7.32
N VAL A 109 2.99 3.73 7.12
CA VAL A 109 3.33 4.64 8.22
C VAL A 109 2.07 5.11 8.94
N ASP A 110 2.20 5.59 10.18
CA ASP A 110 1.08 6.15 10.91
C ASP A 110 0.45 7.34 10.14
N PRO A 111 -0.86 7.30 9.83
CA PRO A 111 -1.55 8.40 9.15
C PRO A 111 -1.49 9.74 9.89
N GLU A 112 -1.31 9.75 11.21
CA GLU A 112 -1.15 10.98 11.99
C GLU A 112 0.13 11.73 11.61
N LEU A 113 1.14 11.03 11.08
CA LEU A 113 2.41 11.60 10.64
C LEU A 113 2.36 12.12 9.20
N ALA A 114 1.25 12.00 8.48
CA ALA A 114 1.16 12.30 7.05
C ALA A 114 1.52 13.75 6.66
N ARG A 115 1.59 14.67 7.63
CA ARG A 115 2.02 16.08 7.45
C ARG A 115 3.33 16.42 8.17
N GLU A 116 4.04 15.41 8.68
CA GLU A 116 5.27 15.54 9.43
C GLU A 116 6.39 14.81 8.68
N THR A 117 7.10 15.54 7.80
CA THR A 117 8.13 14.95 6.90
C THR A 117 9.16 14.13 7.67
N SER A 118 9.80 14.73 8.68
CA SER A 118 10.86 14.08 9.46
C SER A 118 10.35 12.88 10.24
N ALA A 119 9.15 12.96 10.81
CA ALA A 119 8.55 11.85 11.56
C ALA A 119 8.17 10.70 10.62
N THR A 120 7.64 10.99 9.43
CA THR A 120 7.35 9.99 8.40
C THR A 120 8.62 9.25 7.96
N ILE A 121 9.73 9.98 7.75
CA ILE A 121 11.02 9.38 7.39
C ILE A 121 11.52 8.45 8.50
N GLN A 122 11.53 8.94 9.74
CA GLN A 122 11.97 8.16 10.90
C GLN A 122 11.14 6.89 11.06
N GLU A 123 9.82 7.01 10.93
CA GLU A 123 8.93 5.87 11.06
C GLU A 123 9.09 4.87 9.91
N GLY A 124 9.24 5.35 8.67
CA GLY A 124 9.50 4.50 7.52
C GLY A 124 10.81 3.72 7.63
N LEU A 125 11.87 4.36 8.13
CA LEU A 125 13.14 3.71 8.44
C LEU A 125 12.99 2.65 9.54
N SER A 126 12.26 2.98 10.61
CA SER A 126 12.00 2.07 11.73
C SER A 126 11.21 0.84 11.25
N LEU A 127 10.12 1.04 10.52
CA LEU A 127 9.31 -0.04 9.94
C LEU A 127 10.14 -0.96 9.04
N TRP A 128 10.97 -0.38 8.17
CA TRP A 128 11.83 -1.17 7.28
C TRP A 128 12.80 -2.06 8.08
N GLN A 129 13.47 -1.48 9.08
CA GLN A 129 14.41 -2.18 9.94
C GLN A 129 13.72 -3.25 10.79
N GLU A 130 12.57 -2.94 11.38
CA GLU A 130 11.84 -3.84 12.27
C GLU A 130 11.22 -5.00 11.49
N VAL A 131 10.55 -4.75 10.37
CA VAL A 131 9.99 -5.83 9.55
C VAL A 131 11.11 -6.72 9.01
N ASN A 132 12.23 -6.14 8.58
CA ASN A 132 13.45 -6.84 8.16
C ASN A 132 13.20 -7.89 7.07
N ARG A 133 12.56 -7.47 5.97
CA ARG A 133 12.26 -8.32 4.81
C ARG A 133 12.46 -7.55 3.51
N PRO A 134 13.20 -8.10 2.53
CA PRO A 134 13.57 -7.37 1.31
C PRO A 134 12.40 -7.07 0.39
N ASN A 135 11.30 -7.84 0.51
CA ASN A 135 10.10 -7.70 -0.30
C ASN A 135 9.03 -6.78 0.30
N VAL A 136 9.36 -6.04 1.36
CA VAL A 136 8.44 -5.06 1.97
C VAL A 136 8.45 -3.75 1.19
N LEU A 137 7.30 -3.09 1.14
CA LEU A 137 7.16 -1.70 0.72
C LEU A 137 6.70 -0.86 1.91
N ILE A 138 7.40 0.23 2.18
CA ILE A 138 6.90 1.23 3.12
C ILE A 138 5.88 2.08 2.38
N LYS A 139 4.64 2.09 2.88
CA LYS A 139 3.55 2.81 2.25
C LYS A 139 3.43 4.20 2.84
N VAL A 140 3.55 5.22 1.98
CA VAL A 140 3.61 6.63 2.36
C VAL A 140 2.59 7.42 1.54
N PRO A 141 1.74 8.25 2.18
CA PRO A 141 0.76 9.05 1.45
C PRO A 141 1.41 10.18 0.65
N ALA A 142 0.89 10.45 -0.56
CA ALA A 142 1.36 11.50 -1.46
C ALA A 142 0.92 12.91 -1.05
N THR A 143 1.05 13.26 0.24
CA THR A 143 0.92 14.65 0.71
C THR A 143 2.11 15.49 0.25
N HIS A 144 2.09 16.81 0.44
CA HIS A 144 3.26 17.64 0.09
C HIS A 144 4.49 17.25 0.91
N GLU A 145 4.28 16.97 2.19
CA GLU A 145 5.30 16.52 3.14
C GLU A 145 5.73 15.07 2.85
N GLY A 146 4.77 14.21 2.50
CA GLY A 146 5.02 12.83 2.12
C GLY A 146 5.92 12.71 0.88
N LEU A 147 5.83 13.63 -0.08
CA LEU A 147 6.71 13.65 -1.27
C LEU A 147 8.20 13.76 -0.90
N ALA A 148 8.54 14.56 0.12
CA ALA A 148 9.91 14.67 0.60
C ALA A 148 10.34 13.39 1.35
N ALA A 149 9.43 12.79 2.11
CA ALA A 149 9.69 11.51 2.77
C ALA A 149 9.90 10.35 1.77
N ILE A 150 9.13 10.31 0.68
CA ILE A 150 9.27 9.32 -0.40
C ILE A 150 10.65 9.43 -1.05
N GLU A 151 11.09 10.65 -1.37
CA GLU A 151 12.43 10.89 -1.91
C GLU A 151 13.52 10.39 -0.95
N GLU A 152 13.42 10.75 0.33
CA GLU A 152 14.42 10.37 1.32
C GLU A 152 14.45 8.86 1.56
N LEU A 153 13.30 8.18 1.71
CA LEU A 153 13.26 6.73 1.88
C LEU A 153 13.80 6.00 0.64
N THR A 154 13.46 6.48 -0.55
CA THR A 154 14.04 5.97 -1.81
C THR A 154 15.55 6.18 -1.81
N TYR A 155 16.03 7.35 -1.40
CA TYR A 155 17.44 7.64 -1.25
C TYR A 155 18.13 6.76 -0.21
N GLN A 156 17.45 6.32 0.84
CA GLN A 156 17.97 5.36 1.82
C GLN A 156 17.98 3.92 1.30
N GLY A 157 17.47 3.67 0.09
CA GLY A 157 17.44 2.35 -0.54
C GLY A 157 16.19 1.54 -0.19
N ILE A 158 15.17 2.18 0.34
CA ILE A 158 13.92 1.54 0.76
C ILE A 158 12.92 1.60 -0.39
N SER A 159 12.25 0.47 -0.62
CA SER A 159 11.19 0.40 -1.63
C SER A 159 9.88 0.97 -1.05
N VAL A 160 9.18 1.82 -1.81
CA VAL A 160 8.06 2.63 -1.32
C VAL A 160 6.79 2.37 -2.11
N ASN A 161 5.66 2.14 -1.43
CA ASN A 161 4.32 2.19 -2.03
C ASN A 161 3.73 3.59 -1.79
N VAL A 162 3.69 4.42 -2.82
CA VAL A 162 3.13 5.76 -2.70
C VAL A 162 1.61 5.68 -2.79
N THR A 163 0.90 6.11 -1.76
CA THR A 163 -0.57 5.98 -1.66
C THR A 163 -1.30 7.32 -1.72
N LEU A 164 -2.62 7.29 -1.81
CA LEU A 164 -3.52 8.45 -1.83
C LEU A 164 -3.23 9.44 -2.98
N ILE A 165 -2.97 8.90 -4.17
CA ILE A 165 -2.82 9.69 -5.40
C ILE A 165 -4.20 9.76 -6.09
N PHE A 166 -4.64 10.98 -6.40
CA PHE A 166 -5.98 11.24 -6.97
C PHE A 166 -5.95 12.06 -8.27
N THR A 167 -4.83 12.71 -8.58
CA THR A 167 -4.71 13.61 -9.75
C THR A 167 -3.43 13.30 -10.52
N ALA A 168 -3.47 13.47 -11.84
CA ALA A 168 -2.29 13.36 -12.69
C ALA A 168 -1.16 14.30 -12.22
N SER A 169 -1.49 15.53 -11.85
CA SER A 169 -0.51 16.48 -11.32
C SER A 169 0.18 16.02 -10.03
N ARG A 170 -0.52 15.28 -9.16
CA ARG A 170 0.11 14.69 -7.97
C ARG A 170 0.99 13.51 -8.36
N TYR A 171 0.56 12.72 -9.34
CA TYR A 171 1.33 11.60 -9.86
C TYR A 171 2.66 12.06 -10.47
N ASP A 172 2.69 13.15 -11.23
CA ASP A 172 3.92 13.74 -11.76
C ASP A 172 4.92 14.06 -10.64
N LEU A 173 4.44 14.69 -9.55
CA LEU A 173 5.29 15.00 -8.40
C LEU A 173 5.81 13.75 -7.68
N VAL A 174 5.03 12.67 -7.66
CA VAL A 174 5.44 11.37 -7.10
C VAL A 174 6.57 10.77 -7.94
N ILE A 175 6.43 10.80 -9.28
CA ILE A 175 7.48 10.36 -10.21
C ILE A 175 8.76 11.14 -9.95
N ASP A 176 8.67 12.47 -9.86
CA ASP A 176 9.84 13.32 -9.63
C ASP A 176 10.52 13.01 -8.29
N SER A 177 9.76 12.84 -7.20
CA SER A 177 10.30 12.46 -5.89
C SER A 177 11.03 11.12 -5.92
N TYR A 178 10.48 10.13 -6.61
CA TYR A 178 11.13 8.83 -6.76
C TYR A 178 12.46 8.96 -7.53
N PHE A 179 12.45 9.63 -8.68
CA PHE A 179 13.66 9.80 -9.48
C PHE A 179 14.74 10.61 -8.76
N ARG A 180 14.37 11.71 -8.08
CA ARG A 180 15.35 12.48 -7.27
C ARG A 180 16.03 11.62 -6.21
N GLY A 181 15.29 10.72 -5.55
CA GLY A 181 15.85 9.80 -4.56
C GLY A 181 16.87 8.82 -5.18
N LEU A 182 16.54 8.26 -6.35
CA LEU A 182 17.45 7.38 -7.10
C LEU A 182 18.69 8.11 -7.63
N GLU A 183 18.52 9.32 -8.17
CA GLU A 183 19.61 10.14 -8.70
C GLU A 183 20.60 10.52 -7.60
N ARG A 184 20.12 10.93 -6.43
CA ARG A 184 20.95 11.20 -5.25
C ARG A 184 21.80 9.99 -4.88
N ARG A 185 21.22 8.78 -4.86
CA ARG A 185 21.98 7.54 -4.59
C ARG A 185 23.04 7.27 -5.64
N LEU A 186 22.67 7.41 -6.91
CA LEU A 186 23.58 7.13 -8.01
C LEU A 186 24.79 8.08 -8.03
N GLN A 187 24.58 9.36 -7.68
CA GLN A 187 25.65 10.36 -7.54
C GLN A 187 26.68 9.97 -6.47
N GLU A 188 26.25 9.25 -5.43
CA GLU A 188 27.14 8.72 -4.38
C GLU A 188 27.69 7.31 -4.70
N GLY A 189 27.41 6.78 -5.89
CA GLY A 189 27.84 5.44 -6.30
C GLY A 189 27.10 4.30 -5.59
N LEU A 190 25.96 4.59 -4.95
CA LEU A 190 25.13 3.59 -4.28
C LEU A 190 24.25 2.85 -5.29
N SER A 191 23.96 1.57 -5.01
CA SER A 191 23.09 0.76 -5.88
C SER A 191 21.63 1.23 -5.83
N ILE A 192 20.98 1.16 -6.99
CA ILE A 192 19.54 1.38 -7.19
C ILE A 192 18.80 0.12 -7.66
N LYS A 193 19.50 -1.00 -7.86
CA LYS A 193 18.95 -2.20 -8.53
C LYS A 193 17.81 -2.88 -7.77
N GLU A 194 17.81 -2.77 -6.45
CA GLU A 194 16.86 -3.46 -5.58
C GLU A 194 15.70 -2.56 -5.13
N ILE A 195 15.74 -1.28 -5.52
CA ILE A 195 14.76 -0.27 -5.12
C ILE A 195 13.59 -0.31 -6.10
N HIS A 196 12.40 -0.56 -5.58
CA HIS A 196 11.17 -0.60 -6.35
C HIS A 196 10.15 0.36 -5.76
N SER A 197 9.23 0.85 -6.58
CA SER A 197 8.12 1.66 -6.11
C SER A 197 6.87 1.39 -6.93
N VAL A 198 5.71 1.55 -6.28
CA VAL A 198 4.40 1.56 -6.93
C VAL A 198 3.68 2.85 -6.55
N ALA A 199 2.89 3.38 -7.48
CA ALA A 199 2.05 4.55 -7.27
C ALA A 199 0.58 4.13 -7.22
N SER A 200 0.03 4.02 -6.02
CA SER A 200 -1.35 3.62 -5.76
C SER A 200 -2.30 4.78 -6.07
N PHE A 201 -2.76 4.81 -7.33
CA PHE A 201 -3.70 5.78 -7.87
C PHE A 201 -5.15 5.33 -7.66
N PHE A 202 -5.96 6.18 -7.02
CA PHE A 202 -7.32 5.83 -6.62
C PHE A 202 -8.32 6.09 -7.75
N VAL A 203 -9.07 5.06 -8.14
CA VAL A 203 -10.06 5.11 -9.22
C VAL A 203 -11.48 5.37 -8.68
N SER A 204 -12.02 4.45 -7.87
CA SER A 204 -13.45 4.47 -7.49
C SER A 204 -13.87 5.69 -6.64
N ARG A 205 -12.93 6.28 -5.88
CA ARG A 205 -13.21 7.48 -5.08
C ARG A 205 -13.49 8.70 -5.94
N ILE A 206 -12.91 8.77 -7.15
CA ILE A 206 -13.12 9.86 -8.11
C ILE A 206 -14.54 9.80 -8.65
N ASP A 207 -14.99 8.63 -9.11
CA ASP A 207 -16.38 8.44 -9.56
C ASP A 207 -17.38 8.73 -8.45
N THR A 208 -17.11 8.28 -7.23
CA THR A 208 -17.99 8.53 -6.07
C THR A 208 -18.26 10.02 -5.87
N GLU A 209 -17.20 10.84 -5.89
CA GLU A 209 -17.30 12.29 -5.70
C GLU A 209 -17.93 12.99 -6.91
N ILE A 210 -17.49 12.66 -8.13
CA ILE A 210 -17.97 13.31 -9.35
C ILE A 210 -19.43 12.97 -9.61
N ASP A 211 -19.82 11.70 -9.47
CA ASP A 211 -21.20 11.29 -9.64
C ASP A 211 -22.13 11.96 -8.63
N ALA A 212 -21.67 12.20 -7.39
CA ALA A 212 -22.44 12.93 -6.39
C ALA A 212 -22.69 14.39 -6.83
N ARG A 213 -21.68 15.04 -7.42
CA ARG A 213 -21.81 16.41 -7.97
C ARG A 213 -22.69 16.45 -9.24
N LEU A 214 -22.59 15.44 -10.11
CA LEU A 214 -23.46 15.34 -11.29
C LEU A 214 -24.93 15.18 -10.87
N ARG A 215 -25.19 14.34 -9.86
CA ARG A 215 -26.53 14.19 -9.28
C ARG A 215 -27.04 15.49 -8.64
N SER A 216 -26.22 16.20 -7.87
CA SER A 216 -26.67 17.43 -7.20
C SER A 216 -26.92 18.60 -8.15
N ARG A 217 -26.23 18.63 -9.30
CA ARG A 217 -26.45 19.62 -10.37
C ARG A 217 -27.67 19.33 -11.24
N SER A 218 -28.19 18.10 -11.18
CA SER A 218 -29.41 17.71 -11.86
C SER A 218 -30.62 18.22 -11.06
N SER A 219 -30.90 19.52 -11.08
CA SER A 219 -32.19 20.05 -10.63
C SER A 219 -33.24 19.87 -11.73
N ASP A 220 -34.45 19.46 -11.34
CA ASP A 220 -35.71 19.35 -12.11
C ASP A 220 -35.58 19.12 -13.64
N GLY A 221 -35.50 17.84 -14.03
CA GLY A 221 -35.68 17.40 -15.43
C GLY A 221 -34.39 17.18 -16.23
N GLU A 222 -33.23 17.62 -15.72
CA GLU A 222 -31.93 17.55 -16.43
C GLU A 222 -31.08 16.31 -16.10
N GLU A 223 -31.60 15.35 -15.32
CA GLU A 223 -30.84 14.14 -14.91
C GLU A 223 -30.28 13.33 -16.09
N HIS A 224 -31.00 13.33 -17.21
CA HIS A 224 -30.58 12.68 -18.45
C HIS A 224 -29.32 13.31 -19.07
N LEU A 225 -29.05 14.61 -18.85
CA LEU A 225 -27.90 15.31 -19.44
C LEU A 225 -26.56 14.78 -18.92
N PHE A 226 -26.53 14.26 -17.70
CA PHE A 226 -25.31 13.80 -17.03
C PHE A 226 -25.27 12.28 -16.80
N ALA A 227 -26.35 11.57 -17.15
CA ALA A 227 -26.46 10.14 -16.91
C ALA A 227 -25.32 9.34 -17.55
N ASP A 228 -24.93 9.71 -18.78
CA ASP A 228 -23.88 9.06 -19.54
C ASP A 228 -22.47 9.35 -19.00
N LEU A 229 -22.29 10.39 -18.18
CA LEU A 229 -20.98 10.75 -17.62
C LEU A 229 -20.68 10.02 -16.31
N ARG A 230 -21.68 9.40 -15.68
CA ARG A 230 -21.50 8.71 -14.40
C ARG A 230 -20.61 7.48 -14.53
N GLY A 231 -19.72 7.29 -13.55
CA GLY A 231 -18.78 6.16 -13.54
C GLY A 231 -17.70 6.20 -14.63
N ARG A 232 -17.51 7.34 -15.29
CA ARG A 232 -16.49 7.51 -16.34
C ARG A 232 -15.26 8.26 -15.85
N ALA A 233 -15.38 9.03 -14.77
CA ALA A 233 -14.35 9.98 -14.40
C ALA A 233 -13.13 9.31 -13.77
N GLY A 234 -13.32 8.25 -12.99
CA GLY A 234 -12.23 7.50 -12.37
C GLY A 234 -11.36 6.77 -13.39
N VAL A 235 -11.95 6.23 -14.47
CA VAL A 235 -11.21 5.56 -15.55
C VAL A 235 -10.55 6.56 -16.50
N ALA A 236 -11.17 7.72 -16.72
CA ALA A 236 -10.66 8.73 -17.65
C ALA A 236 -9.51 9.58 -17.09
N ASN A 237 -9.42 9.71 -15.76
CA ASN A 237 -8.42 10.50 -15.05
C ASN A 237 -7.14 9.71 -14.79
#